data_AF-A0A2G4T8M6-F1
#
_entry.id   AF-A0A2G4T8M6-F1
#
_cell.length_a   1.000
_cell.length_b   1.000
_cell.length_c   1.000
_cell.angle_alpha   90.00
_cell.angle_beta   90.00
_cell.angle_gamma   90.00
#
_symmetry.space_group_name_H-M   'P 1'
#
loop_
_entity.id
_entity.type
_entity.pdbx_description
1 polymer ?
#
loop_
_entity_poly.entity_id
_entity_poly.type
_entity_poly.pdbx_seq_one_letter_code
_entity_poly.pdbx_strand_id
1 'polypeptide(L)'
;MMPNIKDHNTILTLSMMSFDAYIEVGSNGQWYDLDSEWGINSTFGWEDKGLRGHVFGNADNSLLIIGFKGTSGSIFNTEPTGEQDKFNDNMLFSCCCAKVDRTWKGICECSDKTYSCDSQCLEKKLVSSELYYDYANRIYMSVNDKYPNATIWLTGHSLGGAIASLVGQTFGVPTVTFESPGDRLASRRLHMPQPPGAPNLPIWHFGHTADPLFIGVCTGPMSGCYYAGYAMESRCHAGKVCIWDTVKDHGWRVNLATHRIGDVIENIIKKPSEFPLPPCEIQQDCDDCGLWVY
;
A
#
# COMPACT_ATOMS: atom_id res chain seq x y z
N MET A 1 -20.02 -8.22 -4.82
CA MET A 1 -19.45 -9.51 -4.33
C MET A 1 -18.24 -9.20 -3.43
N MET A 2 -17.92 -10.04 -2.44
CA MET A 2 -16.74 -9.86 -1.56
C MET A 2 -15.64 -10.88 -1.91
N PRO A 3 -14.35 -10.53 -1.82
CA PRO A 3 -13.27 -11.51 -1.96
C PRO A 3 -13.32 -12.51 -0.80
N ASN A 4 -13.10 -13.79 -1.09
CA ASN A 4 -13.01 -14.81 -0.05
C ASN A 4 -11.59 -14.80 0.56
N ILE A 5 -11.42 -14.01 1.62
CA ILE A 5 -10.12 -13.87 2.31
C ILE A 5 -9.63 -15.13 3.03
N LYS A 6 -10.43 -16.19 3.08
CA LYS A 6 -10.05 -17.51 3.62
C LYS A 6 -9.70 -18.52 2.52
N ASP A 7 -9.89 -18.14 1.26
CA ASP A 7 -9.49 -18.96 0.12
C ASP A 7 -8.10 -18.57 -0.34
N HIS A 8 -7.24 -19.58 -0.42
CA HIS A 8 -5.83 -19.39 -0.74
C HIS A 8 -5.63 -18.88 -2.18
N ASN A 9 -6.39 -19.42 -3.13
CA ASN A 9 -6.31 -19.00 -4.52
C ASN A 9 -6.70 -17.53 -4.68
N THR A 10 -7.75 -17.06 -3.99
CA THR A 10 -8.14 -15.65 -3.99
C THR A 10 -6.97 -14.74 -3.56
N ILE A 11 -6.28 -15.08 -2.48
CA ILE A 11 -5.13 -14.30 -1.99
C ILE A 11 -3.95 -14.38 -2.95
N LEU A 12 -3.67 -15.57 -3.51
CA LEU A 12 -2.63 -15.76 -4.51
C LEU A 12 -2.89 -14.93 -5.77
N THR A 13 -4.08 -14.99 -6.36
CA THR A 13 -4.44 -14.21 -7.55
C THR A 13 -4.32 -12.71 -7.30
N LEU A 14 -4.80 -12.20 -6.17
CA LEU A 14 -4.71 -10.77 -5.84
C LEU A 14 -3.26 -10.31 -5.61
N SER A 15 -2.40 -11.19 -5.08
CA SER A 15 -0.97 -10.92 -4.92
C SER A 15 -0.25 -10.88 -6.27
N MET A 16 -0.58 -11.78 -7.19
CA MET A 16 -0.05 -11.79 -8.56
C MET A 16 -0.47 -10.52 -9.32
N MET A 17 -1.74 -10.11 -9.23
CA MET A 17 -2.20 -8.84 -9.80
C MET A 17 -1.48 -7.63 -9.21
N SER A 18 -1.13 -7.67 -7.92
CA SER A 18 -0.33 -6.62 -7.26
C SER A 18 1.11 -6.59 -7.76
N PHE A 19 1.68 -7.75 -8.09
CA PHE A 19 2.99 -7.86 -8.73
C PHE A 19 2.94 -7.33 -10.17
N ASP A 20 1.96 -7.76 -10.95
CA ASP A 20 1.79 -7.39 -12.36
C ASP A 20 1.51 -5.89 -12.55
N ALA A 21 0.94 -5.22 -11.54
CA ALA A 21 0.78 -3.76 -11.51
C ALA A 21 2.11 -2.99 -11.68
N TYR A 22 3.26 -3.62 -11.40
CA TYR A 22 4.59 -3.03 -11.63
C TYR A 22 5.05 -3.08 -13.09
N ILE A 23 4.35 -3.79 -13.96
CA ILE A 23 4.88 -4.18 -15.27
C ILE A 23 4.00 -3.63 -16.37
N GLU A 24 4.62 -2.98 -17.34
CA GLU A 24 3.92 -2.50 -18.52
C GLU A 24 3.51 -3.67 -19.41
N VAL A 25 2.25 -3.69 -19.85
CA VAL A 25 1.72 -4.74 -20.72
C VAL A 25 2.50 -4.76 -22.04
N GLY A 26 2.98 -5.93 -22.45
CA GLY A 26 3.76 -6.10 -23.68
C GLY A 26 5.25 -5.73 -23.55
N SER A 27 5.72 -5.34 -22.37
CA SER A 27 7.15 -5.22 -22.07
C SER A 27 7.80 -6.60 -21.86
N ASN A 28 9.13 -6.64 -21.82
CA ASN A 28 9.90 -7.86 -21.53
C ASN A 28 9.93 -8.23 -20.03
N GLY A 29 9.05 -7.66 -19.21
CA GLY A 29 8.96 -7.94 -17.78
C GLY A 29 8.43 -9.35 -17.49
N GLN A 30 8.77 -9.89 -16.32
CA GLN A 30 8.21 -11.16 -15.87
C GLN A 30 6.77 -10.95 -15.43
N TRP A 31 5.78 -11.50 -16.12
CA TRP A 31 4.36 -11.36 -15.77
C TRP A 31 3.83 -12.68 -15.18
N TYR A 32 3.01 -12.63 -14.13
CA TYR A 32 2.35 -13.84 -13.62
C TYR A 32 1.17 -14.20 -14.52
N ASP A 33 1.18 -15.42 -15.05
CA ASP A 33 0.02 -15.93 -15.77
C ASP A 33 -1.14 -16.13 -14.79
N LEU A 34 -2.15 -15.28 -14.90
CA LEU A 34 -3.38 -15.40 -14.13
C LEU A 34 -4.22 -16.52 -14.76
N ASP A 35 -5.02 -17.22 -13.97
CA ASP A 35 -5.94 -18.23 -14.50
C ASP A 35 -6.75 -17.66 -15.67
N SER A 36 -7.14 -18.51 -16.64
CA SER A 36 -7.80 -18.11 -17.90
C SER A 36 -9.09 -17.30 -17.75
N GLU A 37 -9.60 -17.19 -16.52
CA GLU A 37 -10.76 -16.39 -16.16
C GLU A 37 -10.45 -14.88 -16.11
N TRP A 38 -9.18 -14.49 -15.97
CA TRP A 38 -8.75 -13.11 -15.82
C TRP A 38 -8.05 -12.56 -17.06
N GLY A 39 -8.36 -11.31 -17.41
CA GLY A 39 -7.67 -10.57 -18.45
C GLY A 39 -7.44 -9.11 -18.07
N ILE A 40 -6.56 -8.44 -18.80
CA ILE A 40 -6.36 -6.99 -18.66
C ILE A 40 -7.47 -6.26 -19.42
N ASN A 41 -8.31 -5.54 -18.69
CA ASN A 41 -9.35 -4.69 -19.26
C ASN A 41 -8.77 -3.34 -19.73
N SER A 42 -7.95 -2.71 -18.89
CA SER A 42 -7.28 -1.45 -19.21
C SER A 42 -6.04 -1.25 -18.35
N THR A 43 -5.19 -0.30 -18.75
CA THR A 43 -3.91 0.02 -18.13
C THR A 43 -3.75 1.54 -18.04
N PHE A 44 -3.03 2.05 -17.04
CA PHE A 44 -2.90 3.50 -16.81
C PHE A 44 -1.53 3.91 -16.26
N GLY A 45 -1.17 5.18 -16.53
CA GLY A 45 -0.01 5.86 -15.93
C GLY A 45 1.35 5.60 -16.59
N TRP A 46 1.42 4.81 -17.65
CA TRP A 46 2.69 4.44 -18.31
C TRP A 46 3.32 5.57 -19.14
N GLU A 47 2.49 6.50 -19.62
CA GLU A 47 2.90 7.64 -20.47
C GLU A 47 3.66 8.74 -19.71
N ASP A 48 3.56 8.78 -18.38
CA ASP A 48 4.18 9.83 -17.55
C ASP A 48 4.64 9.29 -16.17
N LYS A 49 5.01 10.19 -15.25
CA LYS A 49 5.47 9.92 -13.89
C LYS A 49 4.34 9.74 -12.87
N GLY A 50 3.10 9.59 -13.35
CA GLY A 50 1.90 9.45 -12.53
C GLY A 50 1.74 8.06 -11.90
N LEU A 51 0.65 7.90 -11.16
CA LEU A 51 0.24 6.61 -10.59
C LEU A 51 0.01 5.59 -11.71
N ARG A 52 0.59 4.39 -11.56
CA ARG A 52 0.51 3.30 -12.54
C ARG A 52 -0.28 2.11 -12.02
N GLY A 53 -0.74 1.29 -12.94
CA GLY A 53 -1.43 0.06 -12.63
C GLY A 53 -2.33 -0.42 -13.75
N HIS A 54 -3.18 -1.37 -13.39
CA HIS A 54 -4.05 -2.06 -14.34
C HIS A 54 -5.45 -2.25 -13.76
N VAL A 55 -6.42 -2.41 -14.64
CA VAL A 55 -7.75 -2.92 -14.34
C VAL A 55 -7.82 -4.33 -14.90
N PHE A 56 -7.89 -5.32 -14.03
CA PHE A 56 -8.13 -6.71 -14.38
C PHE A 56 -9.63 -6.96 -14.40
N GLY A 57 -10.11 -7.79 -15.33
CA GLY A 57 -11.51 -8.16 -15.43
C GLY A 57 -11.67 -9.64 -15.63
N ASN A 58 -12.76 -10.18 -15.09
CA ASN A 58 -13.20 -11.52 -15.45
C ASN A 58 -13.78 -11.52 -16.89
N ALA A 59 -14.10 -12.69 -17.43
CA ALA A 59 -14.52 -12.87 -18.84
C ALA A 59 -15.62 -11.91 -19.34
N ASP A 60 -16.60 -11.56 -18.48
CA ASP A 60 -17.70 -10.65 -18.82
C ASP A 60 -17.58 -9.25 -18.20
N ASN A 61 -16.48 -8.97 -17.49
CA ASN A 61 -16.26 -7.75 -16.70
C ASN A 61 -17.35 -7.46 -15.65
N SER A 62 -18.06 -8.48 -15.16
CA SER A 62 -18.96 -8.32 -14.00
C SER A 62 -18.20 -8.19 -12.67
N LEU A 63 -16.92 -8.60 -12.64
CA LEU A 63 -15.98 -8.39 -11.55
C LEU A 63 -14.69 -7.75 -12.11
N LEU A 64 -14.36 -6.57 -11.58
CA LEU A 64 -13.16 -5.82 -11.93
C LEU A 64 -12.26 -5.67 -10.69
N ILE A 65 -10.95 -5.76 -10.90
CA ILE A 65 -9.95 -5.56 -9.86
C ILE A 65 -9.02 -4.44 -10.34
N ILE A 66 -8.93 -3.35 -9.58
CA ILE A 66 -7.98 -2.27 -9.87
C ILE A 66 -6.72 -2.53 -9.03
N GLY A 67 -5.62 -2.84 -9.72
CA GLY A 67 -4.31 -3.03 -9.10
C GLY A 67 -3.47 -1.77 -9.23
N PHE A 68 -3.06 -1.18 -8.11
CA PHE A 68 -2.17 -0.02 -8.10
C PHE A 68 -0.71 -0.43 -7.87
N LYS A 69 0.17 0.13 -8.69
CA LYS A 69 1.62 -0.01 -8.54
C LYS A 69 2.09 0.70 -7.27
N GLY A 70 3.01 0.09 -6.53
CA GLY A 70 3.73 0.76 -5.45
C GLY A 70 5.07 1.37 -5.87
N THR A 71 5.90 1.70 -4.90
CA THR A 71 7.15 2.43 -5.15
C THR A 71 8.15 1.56 -5.89
N SER A 72 8.77 2.12 -6.93
CA SER A 72 9.89 1.48 -7.61
C SER A 72 11.10 1.47 -6.66
N GLY A 73 11.45 0.27 -6.18
CA GLY A 73 12.56 0.08 -5.24
C GLY A 73 13.90 0.57 -5.80
N SER A 74 14.34 1.74 -5.36
CA SER A 74 15.63 2.34 -5.72
C SER A 74 16.78 1.69 -4.94
N ILE A 75 17.54 0.81 -5.60
CA ILE A 75 19.01 0.77 -5.46
C ILE A 75 19.67 0.68 -6.87
N PHE A 76 18.99 0.13 -7.88
CA PHE A 76 19.61 -0.13 -9.20
C PHE A 76 18.87 0.42 -10.43
N ASN A 77 17.59 0.85 -10.33
CA ASN A 77 16.84 1.40 -11.47
C ASN A 77 16.23 2.75 -11.13
N THR A 78 16.66 3.79 -11.85
CA THR A 78 15.98 5.08 -11.89
C THR A 78 14.73 4.96 -12.76
N GLU A 79 13.62 4.49 -12.18
CA GLU A 79 12.34 4.53 -12.87
C GLU A 79 11.77 5.96 -12.93
N PRO A 80 11.04 6.33 -14.00
CA PRO A 80 10.50 7.68 -14.16
C PRO A 80 9.60 8.15 -13.01
N THR A 81 8.91 7.23 -12.31
CA THR A 81 7.97 7.55 -11.21
C THR A 81 8.65 7.73 -9.86
N GLY A 82 9.93 7.35 -9.71
CA GLY A 82 10.55 7.19 -8.39
C GLY A 82 10.57 8.44 -7.50
N GLU A 83 10.67 9.64 -8.08
CA GLU A 83 10.59 10.89 -7.32
C GLU A 83 9.17 11.13 -6.76
N GLN A 84 8.15 10.85 -7.55
CA GLN A 84 6.74 11.04 -7.17
C GLN A 84 6.28 9.95 -6.21
N ASP A 85 6.72 8.70 -6.40
CA ASP A 85 6.52 7.59 -5.47
C ASP A 85 7.03 7.98 -4.07
N LYS A 86 8.30 8.43 -4.01
CA LYS A 86 8.96 8.86 -2.77
C LYS A 86 8.29 10.06 -2.12
N PHE A 87 7.79 11.02 -2.90
CA PHE A 87 7.04 12.15 -2.36
C PHE A 87 5.76 11.66 -1.66
N ASN A 88 4.99 10.78 -2.31
CA ASN A 88 3.76 10.23 -1.74
C ASN A 88 4.04 9.43 -0.47
N ASP A 89 5.06 8.57 -0.49
CA ASP A 89 5.45 7.78 0.68
C ASP A 89 5.77 8.69 1.87
N ASN A 90 6.65 9.67 1.65
CA ASN A 90 7.08 10.60 2.68
C ASN A 90 5.95 11.53 3.15
N MET A 91 4.98 11.86 2.30
CA MET A 91 3.88 12.75 2.66
C MET A 91 2.80 12.02 3.46
N LEU A 92 2.48 10.78 3.09
CA LEU A 92 1.40 10.01 3.69
C LEU A 92 1.84 9.22 4.94
N PHE A 93 3.04 8.64 4.92
CA PHE A 93 3.45 7.60 5.88
C PHE A 93 4.53 8.04 6.86
N SER A 94 4.99 9.30 6.78
CA SER A 94 5.85 9.91 7.78
C SER A 94 5.05 10.66 8.85
N CYS A 95 5.65 10.83 10.01
CA CYS A 95 5.03 11.55 11.10
C CYS A 95 5.01 13.05 10.87
N CYS A 96 6.05 13.63 10.25
CA CYS A 96 6.03 15.04 9.89
C CYS A 96 6.91 15.34 8.67
N CYS A 97 6.32 15.26 7.47
CA CYS A 97 6.97 15.66 6.21
C CYS A 97 8.39 15.09 6.01
N ALA A 98 8.56 13.81 6.36
CA ALA A 98 9.83 13.09 6.31
C ALA A 98 11.00 13.80 7.03
N LYS A 99 10.69 14.52 8.11
CA LYS A 99 11.70 15.10 8.97
C LYS A 99 12.20 14.05 9.96
N VAL A 100 13.28 13.35 9.59
CA VAL A 100 13.90 12.33 10.45
C VAL A 100 14.89 12.97 11.43
N ASP A 101 15.88 13.71 10.91
CA ASP A 101 16.86 14.43 11.73
C ASP A 101 17.40 15.70 11.04
N ARG A 102 18.48 16.27 11.59
CA ARG A 102 19.11 17.50 11.08
C ARG A 102 19.80 17.33 9.73
N THR A 103 20.20 16.10 9.37
CA THR A 103 20.86 15.79 8.09
C THR A 103 19.86 15.67 6.94
N TRP A 104 18.57 15.52 7.23
CA TRP A 104 17.50 15.44 6.24
C TRP A 104 16.84 16.79 5.98
N LYS A 105 16.65 17.09 4.70
CA LYS A 105 15.71 18.10 4.24
C LYS A 105 14.35 17.43 4.04
N GLY A 106 13.39 17.74 4.92
CA GLY A 106 12.02 17.25 4.79
C GLY A 106 11.34 17.77 3.53
N ILE A 107 10.19 17.19 3.18
CA ILE A 107 9.41 17.56 1.99
C ILE A 107 8.52 18.80 2.23
N CYS A 108 8.41 19.24 3.49
CA CYS A 108 7.72 20.46 3.88
C CYS A 108 8.34 21.06 5.15
N GLU A 109 7.98 22.32 5.45
CA GLU A 109 8.52 23.09 6.58
C GLU A 109 7.53 23.19 7.75
N CYS A 110 6.81 22.10 8.06
CA CYS A 110 5.87 22.06 9.18
C CYS A 110 6.51 21.64 10.51
N SER A 111 7.81 21.35 10.51
CA SER A 111 8.58 21.04 11.72
C SER A 111 9.68 22.07 11.93
N ASP A 112 9.62 22.73 13.08
CA ASP A 112 10.50 23.79 13.54
C ASP A 112 11.39 23.34 14.71
N LYS A 113 11.07 22.21 15.37
CA LYS A 113 11.88 21.56 16.41
C LYS A 113 11.85 20.04 16.27
N THR A 114 12.84 19.37 16.87
CA THR A 114 12.88 17.90 16.93
C THR A 114 11.60 17.35 17.57
N TYR A 115 10.93 16.43 16.87
CA TYR A 115 9.67 15.80 17.30
C TYR A 115 8.51 16.77 17.57
N SER A 116 8.48 17.92 16.90
CA SER A 116 7.37 18.87 16.91
C SER A 116 6.88 19.09 15.49
N CYS A 117 5.57 19.02 15.28
CA CYS A 117 4.95 19.19 13.97
C CYS A 117 3.71 20.08 14.07
N ASP A 118 3.61 21.12 13.26
CA ASP A 118 2.39 21.93 13.15
C ASP A 118 1.31 21.16 12.37
N SER A 119 0.26 20.75 13.08
CA SER A 119 -0.88 20.02 12.52
C SER A 119 -1.60 20.76 11.40
N GLN A 120 -1.82 22.07 11.54
CA GLN A 120 -2.52 22.88 10.53
C GLN A 120 -1.67 23.04 9.26
N CYS A 121 -0.37 23.25 9.44
CA CYS A 121 0.58 23.27 8.34
C CYS A 121 0.59 21.94 7.58
N LEU A 122 0.66 20.82 8.31
CA LEU A 122 0.72 19.48 7.72
C LEU A 122 -0.55 19.16 6.94
N GLU A 123 -1.71 19.42 7.52
CA GLU A 123 -3.01 19.25 6.86
C GLU A 123 -3.12 20.11 5.59
N LYS A 124 -2.74 21.39 5.68
CA LYS A 124 -2.72 22.29 4.51
C LYS A 124 -1.81 21.74 3.42
N LYS A 125 -0.64 21.21 3.79
CA LYS A 125 0.29 20.62 2.82
C LYS A 125 -0.30 19.38 2.17
N LEU A 126 -0.95 18.50 2.93
CA LEU A 126 -1.64 17.31 2.39
C LEU A 126 -2.70 17.71 1.36
N VAL A 127 -3.59 18.63 1.70
CA VAL A 127 -4.67 19.08 0.81
C VAL A 127 -4.16 19.83 -0.42
N SER A 128 -3.05 20.57 -0.29
CA SER A 128 -2.48 21.35 -1.40
C SER A 128 -1.56 20.56 -2.35
N SER A 129 -1.24 19.31 -2.02
CA SER A 129 -0.33 18.48 -2.81
C SER A 129 -1.10 17.62 -3.79
N GLU A 130 -0.56 17.41 -4.99
CA GLU A 130 -1.10 16.42 -5.92
C GLU A 130 -0.63 15.02 -5.51
N LEU A 131 -1.50 14.30 -4.80
CA LEU A 131 -1.18 12.96 -4.29
C LEU A 131 -1.70 11.88 -5.24
N TYR A 132 -1.07 10.71 -5.21
CA TYR A 132 -1.54 9.52 -5.91
C TYR A 132 -2.95 9.12 -5.47
N TYR A 133 -3.33 9.44 -4.24
CA TYR A 133 -4.70 9.28 -3.75
C TYR A 133 -5.72 10.02 -4.63
N ASP A 134 -5.43 11.25 -5.08
CA ASP A 134 -6.35 12.03 -5.90
C ASP A 134 -6.54 11.42 -7.29
N TYR A 135 -5.43 10.95 -7.89
CA TYR A 135 -5.48 10.26 -9.18
C TYR A 135 -6.18 8.90 -9.07
N ALA A 136 -5.94 8.15 -7.99
CA ALA A 136 -6.56 6.86 -7.75
C ALA A 136 -8.09 6.98 -7.59
N ASN A 137 -8.57 8.02 -6.91
CA ASN A 137 -10.01 8.32 -6.83
C ASN A 137 -10.61 8.57 -8.21
N ARG A 138 -9.93 9.34 -9.07
CA ARG A 138 -10.38 9.61 -10.45
C ARG A 138 -10.41 8.35 -11.30
N ILE A 139 -9.41 7.49 -11.16
CA ILE A 139 -9.36 6.18 -11.86
C ILE A 139 -10.54 5.31 -11.40
N TYR A 140 -10.76 5.18 -10.09
CA TYR A 140 -11.88 4.41 -9.55
C TYR A 140 -13.22 4.93 -10.08
N MET A 141 -13.47 6.24 -10.00
CA MET A 141 -14.71 6.85 -10.51
C MET A 141 -14.88 6.58 -12.02
N SER A 142 -13.81 6.71 -12.81
CA SER A 142 -13.88 6.44 -14.24
C SER A 142 -14.21 4.98 -14.56
N VAL A 143 -13.66 4.01 -13.81
CA VAL A 143 -13.99 2.59 -13.97
C VAL A 143 -15.44 2.32 -13.56
N ASN A 144 -15.88 2.88 -12.41
CA ASN A 144 -17.25 2.75 -11.93
C ASN A 144 -18.27 3.33 -12.91
N ASP A 145 -18.01 4.50 -13.48
CA ASP A 145 -18.90 5.14 -14.46
C ASP A 145 -18.99 4.34 -15.76
N LYS A 146 -17.88 3.71 -16.18
CA LYS A 146 -17.84 2.86 -17.37
C LYS A 146 -18.52 1.50 -17.16
N TYR A 147 -18.46 0.97 -15.93
CA TYR A 147 -18.98 -0.35 -15.57
C TYR A 147 -19.92 -0.27 -14.36
N PRO A 148 -21.08 0.40 -14.47
CA PRO A 148 -21.94 0.71 -13.33
C PRO A 148 -22.57 -0.50 -12.64
N ASN A 149 -22.58 -1.65 -13.31
CA ASN A 149 -23.12 -2.92 -12.78
C ASN A 149 -22.03 -3.89 -12.31
N ALA A 150 -20.75 -3.57 -12.50
CA ALA A 150 -19.66 -4.42 -12.09
C ALA A 150 -19.41 -4.31 -10.59
N THR A 151 -19.00 -5.41 -9.96
CA THR A 151 -18.33 -5.34 -8.66
C THR A 151 -16.88 -4.89 -8.88
N ILE A 152 -16.41 -3.92 -8.11
CA ILE A 152 -15.01 -3.46 -8.15
C ILE A 152 -14.32 -3.81 -6.84
N TRP A 153 -13.17 -4.47 -6.93
CA TRP A 153 -12.22 -4.64 -5.82
C TRP A 153 -10.95 -3.85 -6.09
N LEU A 154 -10.23 -3.54 -5.03
CA LEU A 154 -8.93 -2.87 -5.11
C LEU A 154 -7.84 -3.78 -4.57
N THR A 155 -6.67 -3.72 -5.19
CA THR A 155 -5.48 -4.43 -4.73
C THR A 155 -4.22 -3.61 -4.97
N GLY A 156 -3.15 -3.99 -4.29
CA GLY A 156 -1.87 -3.33 -4.44
C GLY A 156 -0.87 -3.77 -3.39
N HIS A 157 0.40 -3.49 -3.68
CA HIS A 157 1.52 -3.78 -2.79
C HIS A 157 2.23 -2.48 -2.37
N SER A 158 2.78 -2.44 -1.15
CA SER A 158 3.55 -1.29 -0.66
C SER A 158 2.75 0.02 -0.76
N LEU A 159 3.31 1.10 -1.33
CA LEU A 159 2.60 2.35 -1.63
C LEU A 159 1.28 2.09 -2.39
N GLY A 160 1.26 1.21 -3.39
CA GLY A 160 0.07 0.90 -4.17
C GLY A 160 -1.02 0.26 -3.34
N GLY A 161 -0.64 -0.58 -2.36
CA GLY A 161 -1.56 -1.13 -1.37
C GLY A 161 -2.16 -0.06 -0.46
N ALA A 162 -1.33 0.88 0.01
CA ALA A 162 -1.83 1.95 0.87
C ALA A 162 -2.79 2.88 0.10
N ILE A 163 -2.46 3.23 -1.15
CA ILE A 163 -3.37 3.99 -2.02
C ILE A 163 -4.67 3.22 -2.28
N ALA A 164 -4.59 1.91 -2.57
CA ALA A 164 -5.76 1.06 -2.73
C ALA A 164 -6.66 1.12 -1.49
N SER A 165 -6.08 1.01 -0.30
CA SER A 165 -6.82 1.06 0.97
C SER A 165 -7.49 2.40 1.22
N LEU A 166 -6.78 3.52 1.00
CA LEU A 166 -7.34 4.87 1.13
C LEU A 166 -8.55 5.08 0.19
N VAL A 167 -8.44 4.65 -1.07
CA VAL A 167 -9.57 4.70 -2.02
C VAL A 167 -10.69 3.74 -1.59
N GLY A 168 -10.33 2.54 -1.15
CA GLY A 168 -11.25 1.53 -0.65
C GLY A 168 -12.09 2.03 0.53
N GLN A 169 -11.46 2.77 1.44
CA GLN A 169 -12.13 3.42 2.57
C GLN A 169 -13.06 4.55 2.11
N THR A 170 -12.63 5.36 1.12
CA THR A 170 -13.44 6.46 0.57
C THR A 170 -14.73 5.97 -0.08
N PHE A 171 -14.67 4.89 -0.85
CA PHE A 171 -15.84 4.36 -1.58
C PHE A 171 -16.52 3.18 -0.89
N GLY A 172 -15.97 2.68 0.22
CA GLY A 172 -16.49 1.52 0.94
C GLY A 172 -16.40 0.22 0.15
N VAL A 173 -15.38 0.08 -0.71
CA VAL A 173 -15.22 -1.09 -1.60
C VAL A 173 -14.20 -2.11 -1.08
N PRO A 174 -14.36 -3.40 -1.43
CA PRO A 174 -13.47 -4.45 -0.95
C PRO A 174 -12.05 -4.23 -1.42
N THR A 175 -11.11 -4.28 -0.48
CA THR A 175 -9.69 -4.00 -0.76
C THR A 175 -8.81 -5.02 -0.06
N VAL A 176 -7.89 -5.63 -0.80
CA VAL A 176 -6.90 -6.56 -0.26
C VAL A 176 -5.52 -6.04 -0.64
N THR A 177 -4.64 -5.85 0.33
CA THR A 177 -3.31 -5.27 0.09
C THR A 177 -2.22 -6.19 0.61
N PHE A 178 -1.01 -6.01 0.09
CA PHE A 178 0.15 -6.82 0.44
C PHE A 178 1.32 -5.95 0.89
N GLU A 179 1.88 -6.24 2.05
CA GLU A 179 3.02 -5.51 2.65
C GLU A 179 2.81 -3.98 2.59
N SER A 180 1.57 -3.54 2.79
CA SER A 180 1.22 -2.12 2.77
C SER A 180 1.73 -1.44 4.05
N PRO A 181 2.34 -0.25 4.00
CA PRO A 181 2.67 0.50 5.22
C PRO A 181 1.40 0.89 6.00
N GLY A 182 1.56 1.25 7.26
CA GLY A 182 0.45 1.69 8.10
C GLY A 182 -0.27 2.91 7.51
N ASP A 183 -1.52 2.75 7.07
CA ASP A 183 -2.28 3.78 6.36
C ASP A 183 -3.28 4.53 7.24
N ARG A 184 -3.46 4.12 8.50
CA ARG A 184 -4.45 4.73 9.41
C ARG A 184 -4.11 6.19 9.71
N LEU A 185 -2.82 6.52 9.83
CA LEU A 185 -2.37 7.90 10.01
C LEU A 185 -2.77 8.77 8.82
N ALA A 186 -2.49 8.32 7.60
CA ALA A 186 -2.86 9.02 6.37
C ALA A 186 -4.38 9.18 6.26
N SER A 187 -5.12 8.10 6.51
CA SER A 187 -6.59 8.06 6.51
C SER A 187 -7.21 9.10 7.46
N ARG A 188 -6.69 9.21 8.69
CA ARG A 188 -7.13 10.23 9.67
C ARG A 188 -6.86 11.66 9.18
N ARG A 189 -5.68 11.91 8.61
CA ARG A 189 -5.30 13.24 8.11
C ARG A 189 -6.09 13.66 6.86
N LEU A 190 -6.55 12.69 6.09
CA LEU A 190 -7.47 12.90 4.95
C LEU A 190 -8.94 12.93 5.38
N HIS A 191 -9.23 12.96 6.70
CA HIS A 191 -10.57 13.01 7.29
C HIS A 191 -11.50 11.89 6.84
N MET A 192 -10.95 10.71 6.55
CA MET A 192 -11.74 9.54 6.15
C MET A 192 -12.56 8.99 7.32
N PRO A 193 -13.71 8.34 7.05
CA PRO A 193 -14.56 7.76 8.09
C PRO A 193 -13.80 6.77 9.00
N GLN A 194 -13.78 7.03 10.30
CA GLN A 194 -13.11 6.18 11.30
C GLN A 194 -14.12 5.46 12.21
N PRO A 195 -13.71 4.42 12.95
CA PRO A 195 -14.46 3.93 14.11
C PRO A 195 -14.73 5.07 15.12
N PRO A 196 -15.91 5.13 15.75
CA PRO A 196 -17.02 4.17 15.69
C PRO A 196 -17.96 4.35 14.48
N GLY A 197 -17.80 5.39 13.65
CA GLY A 197 -18.67 5.66 12.51
C GLY A 197 -18.53 4.67 11.35
N ALA A 198 -17.35 4.07 11.19
CA ALA A 198 -17.06 3.02 10.22
C ALA A 198 -16.26 1.87 10.86
N PRO A 199 -16.88 1.03 11.71
CA PRO A 199 -16.17 0.03 12.50
C PRO A 199 -15.71 -1.18 11.68
N ASN A 200 -16.38 -1.46 10.55
CA ASN A 200 -16.16 -2.64 9.72
C ASN A 200 -15.81 -2.24 8.29
N LEU A 201 -14.57 -1.81 8.08
CA LEU A 201 -14.06 -1.56 6.74
C LEU A 201 -13.81 -2.91 6.01
N PRO A 202 -14.22 -3.05 4.74
CA PRO A 202 -13.94 -4.21 3.91
C PRO A 202 -12.51 -4.16 3.36
N ILE A 203 -11.54 -3.96 4.25
CA ILE A 203 -10.13 -3.77 3.94
C ILE A 203 -9.32 -4.79 4.72
N TRP A 204 -8.43 -5.49 4.00
CA TRP A 204 -7.55 -6.53 4.55
C TRP A 204 -6.11 -6.27 4.10
N HIS A 205 -5.21 -6.16 5.07
CA HIS A 205 -3.78 -5.99 4.83
C HIS A 205 -3.05 -7.29 5.15
N PHE A 206 -2.61 -8.00 4.12
CA PHE A 206 -1.74 -9.17 4.28
C PHE A 206 -0.29 -8.70 4.38
N GLY A 207 0.43 -9.21 5.35
CA GLY A 207 1.86 -8.94 5.48
C GLY A 207 2.56 -9.86 6.46
N HIS A 208 3.88 -9.71 6.61
CA HIS A 208 4.65 -10.58 7.49
C HIS A 208 5.61 -9.86 8.43
N THR A 209 5.90 -10.45 9.60
CA THR A 209 6.71 -9.78 10.64
C THR A 209 8.16 -9.51 10.27
N ALA A 210 8.69 -10.18 9.23
CA ALA A 210 10.03 -9.89 8.71
C ALA A 210 10.09 -8.67 7.77
N ASP A 211 8.97 -8.08 7.34
CA ASP A 211 8.96 -6.89 6.49
C ASP A 211 8.97 -5.63 7.37
N PRO A 212 10.06 -4.85 7.41
CA PRO A 212 10.13 -3.67 8.25
C PRO A 212 9.19 -2.52 7.81
N LEU A 213 8.69 -2.49 6.57
CA LEU A 213 7.72 -1.48 6.15
C LEU A 213 6.33 -1.79 6.68
N PHE A 214 5.86 -3.03 6.50
CA PHE A 214 4.56 -3.48 6.99
C PHE A 214 4.42 -3.30 8.51
N ILE A 215 5.43 -3.70 9.30
CA ILE A 215 5.38 -3.52 10.76
C ILE A 215 5.83 -2.13 11.24
N GLY A 216 6.22 -1.24 10.33
CA GLY A 216 6.60 0.15 10.60
C GLY A 216 7.86 0.32 11.48
N VAL A 217 8.87 -0.55 11.29
CA VAL A 217 10.17 -0.47 11.98
C VAL A 217 11.32 -0.09 11.04
N CYS A 218 11.04 0.26 9.79
CA CYS A 218 12.04 0.75 8.84
C CYS A 218 12.45 2.21 9.13
N THR A 219 12.85 2.52 10.37
CA THR A 219 13.10 3.88 10.86
C THR A 219 14.51 4.03 11.42
N GLY A 220 14.98 5.28 11.52
CA GLY A 220 16.27 5.62 12.14
C GLY A 220 17.50 5.45 11.23
N PRO A 221 18.67 5.96 11.68
CA PRO A 221 19.84 6.19 10.81
C PRO A 221 20.53 4.93 10.29
N MET A 222 20.18 3.74 10.81
CA MET A 222 20.74 2.47 10.38
C MET A 222 19.79 1.66 9.46
N SER A 223 18.59 2.17 9.16
CA SER A 223 17.63 1.43 8.33
C SER A 223 17.90 1.60 6.84
N GLY A 224 17.52 0.59 6.04
CA GLY A 224 17.58 0.69 4.58
C GLY A 224 16.71 1.83 4.03
N CYS A 225 15.55 2.09 4.65
CA CYS A 225 14.67 3.20 4.28
C CYS A 225 15.35 4.55 4.49
N TYR A 226 16.09 4.72 5.59
CA TYR A 226 16.85 5.94 5.83
C TYR A 226 17.85 6.21 4.71
N TYR A 227 18.68 5.23 4.35
CA TYR A 227 19.65 5.42 3.28
C TYR A 227 19.00 5.64 1.90
N ALA A 228 17.79 5.13 1.68
CA ALA A 228 17.01 5.36 0.47
C ALA A 228 16.19 6.68 0.51
N GLY A 229 16.17 7.38 1.65
CA GLY A 229 15.50 8.66 1.86
C GLY A 229 13.99 8.57 2.12
N TYR A 230 13.51 7.44 2.64
CA TYR A 230 12.12 7.20 3.04
C TYR A 230 11.98 7.28 4.57
N ALA A 231 11.01 8.07 5.04
CA ALA A 231 10.65 8.22 6.44
C ALA A 231 9.35 7.46 6.74
N MET A 232 9.40 6.13 6.68
CA MET A 232 8.24 5.25 6.89
C MET A 232 8.01 5.00 8.38
N GLU A 233 7.37 5.94 9.06
CA GLU A 233 7.18 5.91 10.53
C GLU A 233 5.80 5.39 10.97
N SER A 234 4.85 5.32 10.04
CA SER A 234 3.53 4.75 10.28
C SER A 234 3.56 3.22 10.34
N ARG A 235 2.73 2.66 11.22
CA ARG A 235 2.64 1.22 11.52
C ARG A 235 1.21 0.74 11.72
N CYS A 236 0.25 1.65 11.93
CA CYS A 236 -1.12 1.26 12.18
C CYS A 236 -1.95 1.21 10.89
N HIS A 237 -2.74 0.16 10.73
CA HIS A 237 -3.59 -0.03 9.56
C HIS A 237 -5.05 0.29 9.85
N ALA A 238 -5.74 0.81 8.84
CA ALA A 238 -7.19 0.83 8.76
C ALA A 238 -7.71 -0.58 8.45
N GLY A 239 -8.96 -0.89 8.83
CA GLY A 239 -9.53 -2.21 8.56
C GLY A 239 -8.88 -3.34 9.37
N LYS A 240 -8.51 -4.43 8.69
CA LYS A 240 -8.00 -5.66 9.33
C LYS A 240 -6.60 -6.00 8.83
N VAL A 241 -5.75 -6.48 9.71
CA VAL A 241 -4.42 -7.02 9.39
C VAL A 241 -4.45 -8.55 9.44
N CYS A 242 -3.81 -9.19 8.47
CA CYS A 242 -3.69 -10.63 8.33
C CYS A 242 -2.19 -10.96 8.29
N ILE A 243 -1.62 -11.35 9.44
CA ILE A 243 -0.16 -11.32 9.62
C ILE A 243 0.42 -12.73 9.69
N TRP A 244 1.39 -13.05 8.84
CA TRP A 244 2.28 -14.20 9.03
C TRP A 244 3.41 -13.81 10.00
N ASP A 245 3.52 -14.48 11.14
CA ASP A 245 4.60 -14.22 12.10
C ASP A 245 5.90 -14.96 11.73
N THR A 246 6.47 -14.61 10.57
CA THR A 246 7.65 -15.27 9.99
C THR A 246 8.89 -15.17 10.88
N VAL A 247 9.04 -14.11 11.67
CA VAL A 247 10.16 -13.96 12.61
C VAL A 247 10.05 -14.96 13.75
N LYS A 248 8.88 -15.05 14.40
CA LYS A 248 8.69 -15.92 15.56
C LYS A 248 8.57 -17.39 15.14
N ASP A 249 7.77 -17.68 14.12
CA ASP A 249 7.37 -19.04 13.79
C ASP A 249 8.38 -19.72 12.85
N HIS A 250 9.13 -18.94 12.05
CA HIS A 250 10.09 -19.46 11.06
C HIS A 250 11.52 -18.91 11.23
N GLY A 251 11.78 -18.07 12.23
CA GLY A 251 13.13 -17.55 12.53
C GLY A 251 13.67 -16.59 11.47
N TRP A 252 12.81 -15.98 10.65
CA TRP A 252 13.24 -15.00 9.66
C TRP A 252 13.84 -13.78 10.35
N ARG A 253 14.81 -13.15 9.67
CA ARG A 253 15.35 -11.86 10.11
C ARG A 253 14.56 -10.75 9.45
N VAL A 254 14.26 -9.70 10.21
CA VAL A 254 13.67 -8.47 9.66
C VAL A 254 14.61 -7.90 8.61
N ASN A 255 14.14 -7.76 7.37
CA ASN A 255 14.96 -7.33 6.24
C ASN A 255 14.11 -6.58 5.21
N LEU A 256 14.61 -5.45 4.71
CA LEU A 256 13.95 -4.73 3.62
C LEU A 256 13.82 -5.57 2.34
N ALA A 257 14.71 -6.53 2.12
CA ALA A 257 14.62 -7.42 0.97
C ALA A 257 13.34 -8.28 0.98
N THR A 258 12.86 -8.69 2.16
CA THR A 258 11.65 -9.52 2.26
C THR A 258 10.36 -8.74 2.00
N HIS A 259 10.41 -7.41 1.91
CA HIS A 259 9.27 -6.59 1.51
C HIS A 259 8.78 -6.87 0.09
N ARG A 260 9.65 -7.36 -0.81
CA ARG A 260 9.31 -7.48 -2.23
C ARG A 260 8.14 -8.43 -2.44
N ILE A 261 7.09 -7.98 -3.13
CA ILE A 261 5.91 -8.80 -3.45
C ILE A 261 6.26 -10.16 -4.09
N GLY A 262 7.28 -10.23 -4.95
CA GLY A 262 7.73 -11.52 -5.50
C GLY A 262 8.25 -12.47 -4.42
N ASP A 263 8.99 -11.98 -3.43
CA ASP A 263 9.46 -12.78 -2.30
C ASP A 263 8.29 -13.25 -1.42
N VAL A 264 7.27 -12.41 -1.21
CA VAL A 264 6.03 -12.78 -0.50
C VAL A 264 5.27 -13.88 -1.24
N ILE A 265 5.10 -13.74 -2.56
CA ILE A 265 4.41 -14.74 -3.38
C ILE A 265 5.15 -16.07 -3.36
N GLU A 266 6.44 -16.09 -3.67
CA GLU A 266 7.19 -17.34 -3.85
C GLU A 266 7.55 -18.00 -2.52
N ASN A 267 7.83 -17.23 -1.46
CA ASN A 267 8.31 -17.79 -0.20
C ASN A 267 7.23 -17.97 0.87
N ILE A 268 6.07 -17.32 0.74
CA ILE A 268 4.97 -17.44 1.71
C ILE A 268 3.73 -17.97 1.01
N ILE A 269 3.14 -17.19 0.09
CA ILE A 269 1.81 -17.48 -0.43
C ILE A 269 1.81 -18.80 -1.19
N LYS A 270 2.79 -19.09 -2.06
CA LYS A 270 2.86 -20.39 -2.77
C LYS A 270 3.20 -21.60 -1.89
N LYS A 271 3.38 -21.41 -0.59
CA LYS A 271 3.70 -22.48 0.38
C LYS A 271 2.63 -22.60 1.48
N PRO A 272 1.35 -22.85 1.14
CA PRO A 272 0.25 -22.85 2.12
C PRO A 272 0.36 -23.90 3.23
N SER A 273 1.15 -24.95 3.04
CA SER A 273 1.43 -25.94 4.09
C SER A 273 2.41 -25.44 5.16
N GLU A 274 3.32 -24.56 4.78
CA GLU A 274 4.29 -23.92 5.70
C GLU A 274 3.72 -22.61 6.25
N PHE A 275 3.03 -21.84 5.41
CA PHE A 275 2.44 -20.55 5.73
C PHE A 275 0.92 -20.57 5.45
N PRO A 276 0.10 -21.19 6.32
CA PRO A 276 -1.35 -21.14 6.18
C PRO A 276 -1.84 -19.69 6.25
N LEU A 277 -3.00 -19.40 5.65
CA LEU A 277 -3.58 -18.06 5.71
C LEU A 277 -3.84 -17.65 7.18
N PRO A 278 -3.33 -16.50 7.63
CA PRO A 278 -3.49 -16.07 9.00
C PRO A 278 -4.91 -15.54 9.25
N PRO A 279 -5.37 -15.51 10.51
CA PRO A 279 -6.59 -14.78 10.84
C PRO A 279 -6.41 -13.29 10.56
N CYS A 280 -7.50 -12.65 10.15
CA CYS A 280 -7.53 -11.21 9.88
C CYS A 280 -8.27 -10.47 10.99
N GLU A 281 -7.58 -9.58 11.69
CA GLU A 281 -8.07 -8.94 12.92
C GLU A 281 -7.91 -7.42 12.87
N ILE A 282 -8.80 -6.70 13.57
CA ILE A 282 -8.65 -5.25 13.73
C ILE A 282 -7.53 -5.00 14.74
N GLN A 283 -6.52 -4.25 14.32
CA GLN A 283 -5.39 -3.92 15.18
C GLN A 283 -5.85 -2.99 16.33
N GLN A 284 -5.85 -3.54 17.54
CA GLN A 284 -6.11 -2.81 18.79
C GLN A 284 -4.82 -2.16 19.31
N ASP A 285 -4.96 -1.10 20.11
CA ASP A 285 -3.85 -0.47 20.86
C ASP A 285 -2.61 -0.15 20.01
N CYS A 286 -2.83 0.40 18.81
CA CYS A 286 -1.75 0.84 17.94
C CYS A 286 -1.75 2.38 17.83
N ASP A 287 -0.62 2.98 18.14
CA ASP A 287 -0.40 4.40 17.99
C ASP A 287 0.75 4.67 17.02
N ASP A 288 0.49 5.50 16.02
CA ASP A 288 1.53 6.05 15.15
C ASP A 288 2.19 7.24 15.86
N CYS A 289 3.46 7.50 15.52
CA CYS A 289 4.11 8.77 15.84
C CYS A 289 4.18 9.13 17.33
N GLY A 290 4.27 8.16 18.24
CA GLY A 290 4.23 8.40 19.69
C GLY A 290 5.37 9.28 20.27
N LEU A 291 6.42 9.56 19.49
CA LEU A 291 7.46 10.53 19.87
C LEU A 291 7.10 11.98 19.51
N TRP A 292 6.18 12.18 18.57
CA TRP A 292 5.85 13.48 17.98
C TRP A 292 4.76 14.22 18.77
N VAL A 293 4.93 15.54 18.89
CA VAL A 293 3.94 16.48 19.43
C VAL A 293 3.35 17.29 18.28
N TYR A 294 2.02 17.46 18.30
CA TYR A 294 1.19 18.00 17.22
C TYR A 294 0.36 19.20 17.63
#